data_AF-A0A328A6E8-F1
#
_entry.id   AF-A0A328A6E8-F1
#
_cell.length_a   1.000
_cell.length_b   1.000
_cell.length_c   1.000
_cell.angle_alpha   90.00
_cell.angle_beta   90.00
_cell.angle_gamma   90.00
#
_symmetry.space_group_name_H-M   'P 1'
#
loop_
_entity.id
_entity.type
_entity.pdbx_description
1 polymer ?
#
loop_
_entity_poly.entity_id
_entity_poly.type
_entity_poly.pdbx_seq_one_letter_code
_entity_poly.pdbx_strand_id
1 'polypeptide(L)' 'MKGLPFLFKGRLTAYQISTATDIDIELIESLFTDEQKIESLDDDTYTKLKNLECSLFPTEIKNNETSA' A
#
# COMPACT_ATOMS: atom_id res chain seq x y z
N MET A 1 5.47 9.90 8.82
CA MET A 1 4.61 8.74 9.10
C MET A 1 4.50 7.93 7.82
N LYS A 2 4.90 6.65 7.84
CA LYS A 2 4.72 5.72 6.71
C LYS A 2 3.25 5.34 6.66
N GLY A 3 2.61 5.47 5.51
CA GLY A 3 1.20 5.11 5.32
C GLY A 3 0.91 4.76 3.87
N LEU A 4 -0.10 3.91 3.67
CA LEU A 4 -0.64 3.47 2.38
C LEU A 4 -2.17 3.65 2.40
N PRO A 5 -2.64 4.91 2.43
CA PRO A 5 -4.04 5.24 2.70
C PRO A 5 -5.00 4.88 1.57
N PHE A 6 -4.53 4.50 0.38
CA PHE A 6 -5.38 4.19 -0.77
C PHE A 6 -5.27 2.73 -1.19
N LEU A 7 -4.10 2.12 -0.99
CA LEU A 7 -3.83 0.75 -1.40
C LEU A 7 -4.80 -0.26 -0.75
N PHE A 8 -5.09 -0.08 0.54
CA PHE A 8 -5.94 -0.97 1.34
C PHE A 8 -7.41 -0.55 1.43
N LYS A 9 -7.86 0.48 0.70
CA LYS A 9 -9.25 0.97 0.71
C LYS A 9 -10.25 0.07 -0.05
N GLY A 10 -9.95 -1.21 -0.22
CA GLY A 10 -10.86 -2.21 -0.81
C GLY A 10 -10.99 -2.17 -2.34
N ARG A 11 -10.12 -1.43 -3.05
CA ARG A 11 -10.10 -1.47 -4.53
C ARG A 11 -9.30 -2.64 -5.09
N LEU A 12 -8.41 -3.20 -4.28
CA LEU A 12 -7.57 -4.35 -4.63
C LEU A 12 -7.72 -5.42 -3.56
N THR A 13 -7.63 -6.68 -3.98
CA THR A 13 -7.52 -7.81 -3.06
C THR A 13 -6.07 -8.02 -2.63
N ALA A 14 -5.87 -8.69 -1.49
CA ALA A 14 -4.53 -9.07 -1.04
C ALA A 14 -3.75 -9.83 -2.12
N TYR A 15 -4.42 -10.74 -2.83
CA TYR A 15 -3.86 -11.47 -3.97
C TYR A 15 -3.36 -10.54 -5.09
N GLN A 16 -4.13 -9.52 -5.46
CA GLN A 16 -3.74 -8.58 -6.52
C GLN A 16 -2.52 -7.74 -6.11
N ILE A 17 -2.47 -7.30 -4.85
CA ILE A 17 -1.34 -6.53 -4.31
C ILE A 17 -0.10 -7.42 -4.24
N SER A 18 -0.22 -8.63 -3.69
CA SER A 18 0.86 -9.61 -3.62
C SER A 18 1.44 -9.90 -5.01
N THR A 19 0.57 -10.20 -5.98
CA THR A 19 0.98 -10.46 -7.37
C THR A 19 1.68 -9.26 -8.01
N ALA A 20 1.22 -8.04 -7.73
CA ALA A 20 1.78 -6.83 -8.32
C ALA A 20 3.08 -6.34 -7.65
N THR A 21 3.34 -6.75 -6.41
CA THR A 21 4.50 -6.31 -5.63
C THR A 21 5.53 -7.39 -5.36
N ASP A 22 5.24 -8.64 -5.72
CA ASP A 22 6.05 -9.82 -5.37
C ASP A 22 6.27 -9.90 -3.85
N ILE A 23 5.26 -9.50 -3.08
CA ILE A 23 5.23 -9.59 -1.61
C ILE A 23 4.36 -10.77 -1.23
N ASP A 24 4.76 -11.48 -0.18
CA ASP A 24 4.01 -12.61 0.34
C ASP A 24 2.55 -12.24 0.65
N ILE A 25 1.61 -13.07 0.20
CA ILE A 25 0.18 -12.79 0.36
C ILE A 25 -0.23 -12.78 1.83
N GLU A 26 0.38 -13.62 2.68
CA GLU A 26 0.09 -13.65 4.12
C GLU A 26 0.48 -12.31 4.76
N LEU A 27 1.61 -11.71 4.36
CA LEU A 27 2.02 -10.39 4.83
C LEU A 27 1.02 -9.31 4.40
N ILE A 28 0.53 -9.35 3.16
CA ILE A 28 -0.49 -8.42 2.69
C ILE A 28 -1.81 -8.61 3.45
N GLU A 29 -2.22 -9.85 3.72
CA GLU A 29 -3.40 -10.15 4.53
C GLU A 29 -3.26 -9.64 5.97
N SER A 30 -2.10 -9.82 6.61
CA SER A 30 -1.80 -9.25 7.93
C SER A 30 -1.86 -7.72 7.95
N LEU A 31 -1.50 -7.06 6.84
CA LEU A 31 -1.66 -5.60 6.69
C LEU A 31 -3.14 -5.19 6.50
N PHE A 32 -3.95 -6.04 5.86
CA PHE A 32 -5.40 -5.83 5.71
C PHE A 32 -6.17 -5.99 7.03
N THR A 33 -5.71 -6.91 7.89
CA THR A 33 -6.34 -7.18 9.19
C THR A 33 -5.80 -6.32 10.33
N ASP A 34 -4.91 -5.36 10.03
CA ASP A 34 -4.20 -4.52 11.01
C ASP A 34 -3.36 -5.34 12.03
N GLU A 35 -3.13 -6.63 11.76
CA GLU A 35 -2.28 -7.50 12.58
C GLU A 35 -0.80 -7.10 12.46
N GLN A 36 -0.41 -6.65 11.27
CA GLN A 36 0.88 -6.02 11.02
C GLN A 36 0.71 -4.54 10.71
N LYS A 37 1.55 -3.69 11.30
CA LYS A 37 1.57 -2.26 11.03
C LYS A 37 2.50 -1.94 9.86
N ILE A 38 2.08 -1.00 9.00
CA ILE A 38 2.92 -0.46 7.91
C ILE A 38 4.24 0.13 8.46
N GLU A 39 4.21 0.66 9.67
CA GLU A 39 5.40 1.21 10.36
C GLU A 39 6.45 0.16 10.68
N SER A 40 6.04 -1.11 10.82
CA SER A 40 6.91 -2.26 11.11
C SER A 40 7.43 -2.95 9.85
N LEU A 41 7.07 -2.46 8.64
CA LEU A 41 7.57 -3.00 7.39
C LEU A 41 8.99 -2.51 7.09
N ASP A 42 9.81 -3.41 6.54
CA ASP A 42 11.08 -3.06 5.95
C ASP A 42 10.91 -2.02 4.84
N ASP A 43 11.94 -1.18 4.64
CA ASP A 43 11.89 -0.11 3.66
C ASP A 43 11.73 -0.61 2.22
N ASP A 44 12.23 -1.80 1.88
CA ASP A 44 12.04 -2.41 0.55
C ASP A 44 10.56 -2.73 0.29
N THR A 45 9.94 -3.46 1.22
CA THR A 45 8.52 -3.85 1.20
C THR A 45 7.63 -2.62 1.16
N TYR A 46 7.90 -1.64 2.02
CA TYR A 46 7.17 -0.38 2.03
C TYR A 46 7.29 0.38 0.69
N THR A 47 8.49 0.43 0.11
CA THR A 47 8.73 1.12 -1.16
C THR A 47 7.98 0.46 -2.31
N LYS A 48 7.94 -0.87 -2.37
CA LYS A 48 7.16 -1.62 -3.38
C LYS A 48 5.67 -1.31 -3.29
N LEU A 49 5.11 -1.36 -2.08
CA LEU A 49 3.70 -1.03 -1.84
C LEU A 49 3.38 0.44 -2.16
N LYS A 50 4.27 1.36 -1.80
CA LYS A 50 4.12 2.78 -2.10
C LYS A 50 4.19 3.06 -3.59
N ASN A 51 5.08 2.40 -4.32
CA ASN A 51 5.16 2.52 -5.77
C ASN A 51 3.90 1.98 -6.44
N LEU A 52 3.36 0.86 -5.95
CA LEU A 52 2.09 0.34 -6.43
C LEU A 52 0.94 1.33 -6.17
N GLU A 53 0.88 1.92 -4.98
CA GLU A 53 -0.11 2.95 -4.64
C GLU A 53 0.02 4.17 -5.56
N CYS A 54 1.24 4.67 -5.79
CA CYS A 54 1.51 5.75 -6.74
C CYS A 54 1.08 5.44 -8.16
N SER A 55 1.30 4.21 -8.62
CA SER A 55 0.95 3.79 -9.97
C SER A 55 -0.55 3.67 -10.17
N LEU A 56 -1.29 3.21 -9.15
CA LEU A 56 -2.72 2.94 -9.25
C LEU A 56 -3.60 4.12 -8.83
N PHE A 57 -3.10 4.98 -7.94
CA PHE A 57 -3.83 6.11 -7.37
C PHE A 57 -3.10 7.45 -7.56
N PRO A 58 -2.60 7.78 -8.76
CA PRO A 58 -1.82 9.00 -8.98
C PRO A 58 -2.64 10.27 -8.69
N THR A 59 -3.95 10.25 -8.93
CA THR A 59 -4.86 11.40 -8.70
C THR A 59 -5.14 11.62 -7.21
N GLU A 60 -5.30 10.55 -6.43
CA GLU A 60 -5.57 10.64 -4.99
C GLU A 60 -4.35 11.19 -4.23
N ILE A 61 -3.15 10.85 -4.69
CA ILE A 61 -1.88 11.35 -4.14
C ILE A 61 -1.68 12.82 -4.50
N LYS A 62 -1.94 13.21 -5.77
CA LYS A 62 -1.85 14.61 -6.21
C LYS A 62 -2.86 15.54 -5.53
N ASN A 63 -4.07 15.05 -5.23
CA ASN A 63 -5.08 15.84 -4.52
C ASN A 63 -4.68 16.14 -3.07
N ASN A 64 -3.78 15.35 -2.47
CA ASN A 64 -3.21 15.64 -1.17
C ASN A 64 -2.06 16.68 -1.22
N GLU A 65 -1.61 17.04 -2.43
CA GLU A 65 -0.57 18.07 -2.67
C GLU A 65 -1.15 19.37 -3.25
N THR A 66 -2.43 19.39 -3.67
CA THR A 66 -3.06 20.58 -4.27
C THR A 66 -4.15 21.14 -3.33
N SER A 67 -3.69 21.71 -2.22
CA SER A 67 -4.44 22.70 -1.44
C SER A 67 -3.46 23.78 -1.02
N ALA A 68 -3.12 24.65 -1.97
CA ALA A 68 -2.40 25.91 -1.76
C ALA A 68 -2.91 26.94 -2.76
#